data_AF-A0A7Y4MQE3-F1
#
_entry.id   AF-A0A7Y4MQE3-F1
#
_cell.length_a   1.000
_cell.length_b   1.000
_cell.length_c   1.000
_cell.angle_alpha   90.00
_cell.angle_beta   90.00
_cell.angle_gamma   90.00
#
_symmetry.space_group_name_H-M   'P 1'
#
loop_
_entity.id
_entity.type
_entity.pdbx_description
1 polymer ?
#
loop_
_entity_poly.entity_id
_entity_poly.type
_entity_poly.pdbx_seq_one_letter_code
_entity_poly.pdbx_strand_id
1 'polypeptide(L)'
;MYKRQGLGRGGLKTDVSGLQELAAVQAQLLPLDACHIEYGVRSGALPHRSTGSRKSVSVTPCSGASVSYVSISVPEELQSSQVAFDMTRSSVSAPWKILVDKDQTAFPDLKQSLERLAPLIVEKYPEALATESQRRVDSERAWQESKAAERARKEAAKTSYPE
;
A
#
# COMPACT_ATOMS: atom_id res chain seq x y z
N MET A 1 1.20 17.46 -16.91
CA MET A 1 1.90 16.18 -17.20
C MET A 1 3.09 16.06 -16.26
N TYR A 2 3.02 15.21 -15.23
CA TYR A 2 4.22 14.79 -14.50
C TYR A 2 4.25 13.27 -14.43
N LYS A 3 5.10 12.72 -15.28
CA LYS A 3 5.54 11.33 -15.36
C LYS A 3 6.36 11.05 -14.10
N ARG A 4 5.89 10.20 -13.19
CA ARG A 4 6.77 9.51 -12.23
C ARG A 4 6.86 8.05 -12.62
N GLN A 5 7.68 7.79 -13.64
CA GLN A 5 8.37 6.52 -13.78
C GLN A 5 9.72 6.68 -13.09
N GLY A 6 10.13 5.71 -12.28
CA GLY A 6 11.55 5.50 -11.95
C GLY A 6 11.90 5.32 -10.49
N LEU A 7 11.88 4.06 -10.03
CA LEU A 7 13.00 3.31 -9.42
C LEU A 7 13.77 3.89 -8.22
N GLY A 8 13.76 3.11 -7.14
CA GLY A 8 14.85 2.96 -6.17
C GLY A 8 14.68 1.66 -5.35
N ARG A 9 15.01 0.49 -5.91
CA ARG A 9 16.23 -0.30 -5.62
C ARG A 9 16.40 -0.74 -4.15
N GLY A 10 16.00 -2.00 -3.87
CA GLY A 10 16.46 -2.81 -2.74
C GLY A 10 15.58 -4.07 -2.54
N GLY A 11 16.13 -5.27 -2.75
CA GLY A 11 15.53 -6.56 -2.35
C GLY A 11 14.88 -7.38 -3.47
N LEU A 12 13.64 -7.10 -3.82
CA LEU A 12 12.79 -8.04 -4.57
C LEU A 12 12.99 -7.89 -6.08
N LYS A 13 13.39 -8.97 -6.77
CA LYS A 13 13.74 -8.93 -8.21
C LYS A 13 13.17 -10.08 -9.02
N THR A 14 12.77 -11.17 -8.38
CA THR A 14 12.37 -12.37 -9.10
C THR A 14 10.86 -12.46 -9.16
N ASP A 15 10.33 -12.44 -10.39
CA ASP A 15 8.94 -12.71 -10.65
C ASP A 15 8.67 -14.22 -10.58
N VAL A 16 7.75 -14.61 -9.70
CA VAL A 16 7.32 -16.00 -9.49
C VAL A 16 5.84 -16.20 -9.82
N SER A 17 5.20 -15.22 -10.46
CA SER A 17 3.78 -15.29 -10.86
C SER A 17 3.43 -16.47 -11.77
N GLY A 18 4.39 -17.03 -12.51
CA GLY A 18 4.18 -18.18 -13.39
C GLY A 18 4.02 -19.53 -12.69
N LEU A 19 4.18 -19.59 -11.36
CA LEU A 19 4.06 -20.84 -10.59
C LEU A 19 2.58 -21.22 -10.42
N GLN A 20 2.25 -22.45 -10.83
CA GLN A 20 0.87 -22.96 -10.83
C GLN A 20 0.26 -22.99 -9.43
N GLU A 21 1.08 -23.24 -8.41
CA GLU A 21 0.68 -23.28 -7.01
C GLU A 21 0.22 -21.91 -6.48
N LEU A 22 0.58 -20.82 -7.17
CA LEU A 22 0.12 -19.46 -6.83
C LEU A 22 -1.13 -19.03 -7.62
N ALA A 23 -1.63 -19.86 -8.55
CA ALA A 23 -2.76 -19.50 -9.40
C ALA A 23 -4.04 -19.25 -8.59
N ALA A 24 -4.30 -20.06 -7.56
CA ALA A 24 -5.47 -19.90 -6.69
C ALA A 24 -5.44 -18.58 -5.90
N VAL A 25 -4.26 -18.18 -5.40
CA VAL A 25 -4.04 -16.89 -4.73
C VAL A 25 -4.29 -15.74 -5.71
N GLN A 26 -3.72 -15.83 -6.92
CA GLN A 26 -3.90 -14.79 -7.92
C GLN A 26 -5.36 -14.62 -8.33
N ALA A 27 -6.10 -15.72 -8.50
CA ALA A 27 -7.52 -15.68 -8.83
C ALA A 27 -8.36 -15.01 -7.72
N GLN A 28 -8.04 -15.26 -6.44
CA GLN A 28 -8.72 -14.61 -5.32
C GLN A 28 -8.47 -13.10 -5.26
N LEU A 29 -7.26 -12.66 -5.58
CA LEU A 29 -6.87 -11.24 -5.52
C LEU A 29 -7.21 -10.46 -6.79
N LEU A 30 -7.58 -11.13 -7.88
CA LEU A 30 -7.90 -10.51 -9.16
C LEU A 30 -9.04 -9.48 -9.10
N PRO A 31 -10.15 -9.72 -8.38
CA PRO A 31 -11.29 -8.79 -8.34
C PRO A 31 -11.05 -7.50 -7.57
N LEU A 32 -9.98 -7.42 -6.77
CA LEU A 32 -9.70 -6.23 -5.96
C LEU A 32 -9.43 -5.03 -6.84
N ASP A 33 -9.82 -3.82 -6.44
CA ASP A 33 -9.37 -2.60 -7.12
C ASP A 33 -8.01 -2.14 -6.59
N ALA A 34 -6.98 -2.98 -6.72
CA ALA A 34 -5.62 -2.73 -6.23
C ALA A 34 -4.58 -2.94 -7.32
N CYS A 35 -3.53 -2.12 -7.38
CA CYS A 35 -2.44 -2.26 -8.36
C CYS A 35 -1.09 -2.59 -7.71
N HIS A 36 -0.97 -2.43 -6.39
CA HIS A 36 0.22 -2.83 -5.66
C HIS A 36 -0.15 -3.35 -4.26
N ILE A 37 0.45 -4.47 -3.85
CA ILE A 37 0.34 -5.05 -2.51
C ILE A 37 1.76 -5.31 -2.02
N GLU A 38 2.09 -4.83 -0.84
CA GLU A 38 3.40 -5.00 -0.22
C GLU A 38 3.25 -5.62 1.17
N TYR A 39 4.09 -6.62 1.46
CA TYR A 39 4.17 -7.25 2.77
C TYR A 39 5.60 -7.66 3.12
N GLY A 40 5.90 -7.64 4.42
CA GLY A 40 7.17 -8.10 4.97
C GLY A 40 8.16 -6.97 5.17
N VAL A 41 9.24 -7.28 5.89
CA VAL A 41 10.33 -6.33 6.15
C VAL A 41 11.50 -6.70 5.26
N ARG A 42 12.01 -5.71 4.53
CA ARG A 42 13.17 -5.85 3.63
C ARG A 42 14.35 -5.02 4.11
N SER A 43 15.52 -5.63 4.04
CA SER A 43 16.81 -4.98 4.26
C SER A 43 17.00 -3.90 3.19
N GLY A 44 17.11 -2.64 3.60
CA GLY A 44 17.38 -1.54 2.70
C GLY A 44 18.85 -1.50 2.27
N ALA A 45 19.16 -0.59 1.35
CA ALA A 45 20.53 -0.39 0.86
C ALA A 45 21.52 0.08 1.95
N LEU A 46 21.01 0.57 3.08
CA LEU A 46 21.81 0.93 4.25
C LEU A 46 21.54 -0.08 5.38
N PRO A 47 22.58 -0.53 6.13
CA PRO A 47 22.46 -1.58 7.15
C PRO A 47 21.41 -1.33 8.24
N HIS A 48 21.04 -0.07 8.49
CA HIS A 48 20.09 0.33 9.52
C HIS A 48 18.73 0.79 8.98
N ARG A 49 18.51 0.73 7.66
CA ARG A 49 17.21 1.07 7.08
C ARG A 49 16.51 -0.20 6.66
N SER A 50 15.45 -0.56 7.37
CA SER A 50 14.47 -1.53 6.90
C SER A 50 13.27 -0.80 6.31
N THR A 51 12.64 -1.38 5.30
CA THR A 51 11.36 -0.88 4.76
C THR A 51 10.32 -2.00 4.80
N GLY A 52 9.04 -1.64 4.69
CA GLY A 52 7.93 -2.58 4.82
C GLY A 52 7.57 -2.92 6.27
N SER A 53 6.65 -3.86 6.45
CA SER A 53 6.07 -4.24 7.75
C SER A 53 5.61 -5.69 7.74
N ARG A 54 5.83 -6.39 8.85
CA ARG A 54 5.23 -7.72 9.13
C ARG A 54 3.86 -7.60 9.78
N LYS A 55 3.55 -6.44 10.37
CA LYS A 55 2.32 -6.18 11.12
C LYS A 55 1.18 -5.68 10.25
N SER A 56 1.47 -5.35 9.00
CA SER A 56 0.49 -4.76 8.09
C SER A 56 0.82 -5.08 6.65
N VAL A 57 -0.20 -5.36 5.85
CA VAL A 57 -0.13 -5.37 4.38
C VAL A 57 -0.46 -3.96 3.89
N SER A 58 0.41 -3.39 3.06
CA SER A 58 0.10 -2.13 2.37
C SER A 58 -0.54 -2.44 1.03
N VAL A 59 -1.71 -1.87 0.76
CA VAL A 59 -2.44 -2.05 -0.50
C VAL A 59 -2.65 -0.70 -1.16
N THR A 60 -2.18 -0.57 -2.39
CA THR A 60 -2.34 0.64 -3.20
C THR A 60 -3.44 0.41 -4.23
N PRO A 61 -4.49 1.24 -4.24
CA PRO A 61 -5.54 1.16 -5.25
C PRO A 61 -4.99 1.38 -6.65
N CYS A 62 -5.67 0.85 -7.66
CA CYS A 62 -5.39 1.27 -9.03
C CYS A 62 -5.77 2.76 -9.20
N SER A 63 -5.17 3.42 -10.19
CA SER A 63 -5.38 4.85 -10.44
C SER A 63 -6.87 5.24 -10.42
N GLY A 64 -7.24 6.23 -9.61
CA GLY A 64 -8.64 6.68 -9.47
C GLY A 64 -9.06 6.98 -8.04
N ALA A 65 -8.39 6.38 -7.05
CA ALA A 65 -8.65 6.67 -5.64
C ALA A 65 -7.95 7.97 -5.17
N SER A 66 -8.58 8.70 -4.25
CA SER A 66 -7.98 9.84 -3.54
C SER A 66 -6.92 9.42 -2.50
N VAL A 67 -6.79 8.11 -2.27
CA VAL A 67 -5.94 7.48 -1.28
C VAL A 67 -4.70 6.91 -1.95
N SER A 68 -3.51 7.23 -1.41
CA SER A 68 -2.24 6.73 -1.94
C SER A 68 -2.00 5.25 -1.63
N TYR A 69 -2.45 4.78 -0.47
CA TYR A 69 -2.43 3.39 -0.03
C TYR A 69 -3.28 3.24 1.23
N VAL A 70 -3.69 2.01 1.54
CA VAL A 70 -4.27 1.63 2.83
C VAL A 70 -3.40 0.58 3.50
N SER A 71 -3.45 0.52 4.83
CA SER A 71 -2.75 -0.50 5.61
C SER A 71 -3.76 -1.42 6.28
N ILE A 72 -3.66 -2.71 5.98
CA ILE A 72 -4.48 -3.75 6.61
C ILE A 72 -3.64 -4.41 7.68
N SER A 73 -4.08 -4.38 8.94
CA SER A 73 -3.38 -5.03 10.05
C SER A 73 -3.35 -6.55 9.87
N VAL A 74 -2.20 -7.14 10.13
CA VAL A 74 -1.98 -8.60 10.07
C VAL A 74 -1.99 -9.17 11.50
N PRO A 75 -2.93 -10.08 11.82
CA PRO A 75 -2.95 -10.79 13.09
C PRO A 75 -1.61 -11.47 13.37
N GLU A 76 -1.19 -11.52 14.64
CA GLU A 76 0.13 -12.01 15.04
C GLU A 76 0.42 -13.45 14.54
N GLU A 77 -0.61 -14.29 14.46
CA GLU A 77 -0.53 -15.68 14.01
C GLU A 77 -0.25 -15.82 12.51
N LEU A 78 -0.52 -14.76 11.74
CA LEU A 78 -0.28 -14.69 10.30
C LEU A 78 1.00 -13.91 9.94
N GLN A 79 1.66 -13.31 10.93
CA GLN A 79 2.90 -12.58 10.71
C GLN A 79 4.04 -13.55 10.40
N SER A 80 4.87 -13.20 9.43
CA SER A 80 6.04 -13.99 9.03
C SER A 80 7.27 -13.12 9.02
N SER A 81 8.34 -13.59 9.65
CA SER A 81 9.62 -12.90 9.69
C SER A 81 10.52 -13.18 8.48
N GLN A 82 10.20 -14.23 7.73
CA GLN A 82 11.02 -14.80 6.66
C GLN A 82 10.48 -14.48 5.27
N VAL A 83 9.36 -13.77 5.18
CA VAL A 83 8.68 -13.48 3.92
C VAL A 83 8.63 -11.98 3.68
N ALA A 84 9.07 -11.57 2.50
CA ALA A 84 8.81 -10.27 1.94
C ALA A 84 8.45 -10.42 0.45
N PHE A 85 7.37 -9.78 0.02
CA PHE A 85 6.94 -9.81 -1.37
C PHE A 85 6.26 -8.50 -1.77
N ASP A 86 6.35 -8.19 -3.06
CA ASP A 86 5.55 -7.16 -3.71
C ASP A 86 4.70 -7.83 -4.80
N MET A 87 3.39 -7.60 -4.78
CA MET A 87 2.52 -7.92 -5.91
C MET A 87 2.21 -6.64 -6.67
N THR A 88 2.45 -6.62 -7.97
CA THR A 88 2.18 -5.45 -8.82
C THR A 88 1.38 -5.85 -10.05
N ARG A 89 0.53 -4.94 -10.54
CA ARG A 89 -0.09 -5.05 -11.85
C ARG A 89 -0.35 -3.67 -12.44
N SER A 90 -0.44 -3.59 -13.76
CA SER A 90 -0.60 -2.31 -14.47
C SER A 90 -2.02 -1.76 -14.46
N SER A 91 -3.01 -2.62 -14.24
CA SER A 91 -4.45 -2.29 -14.23
C SER A 91 -5.23 -3.38 -13.49
N VAL A 92 -6.49 -3.12 -13.16
CA VAL A 92 -7.39 -4.10 -12.51
C VAL A 92 -7.58 -5.36 -13.35
N SER A 93 -7.52 -5.25 -14.68
CA SER A 93 -7.64 -6.37 -15.62
C SER A 93 -6.33 -7.13 -15.86
N ALA A 94 -5.19 -6.61 -15.41
CA ALA A 94 -3.90 -7.25 -15.63
C ALA A 94 -3.64 -8.35 -14.58
N PRO A 95 -2.91 -9.42 -14.95
CA PRO A 95 -2.45 -10.40 -13.98
C PRO A 95 -1.44 -9.79 -12.99
N TRP A 96 -1.37 -10.38 -11.80
CA TRP A 96 -0.42 -9.99 -10.78
C TRP A 96 0.97 -10.53 -11.10
N LYS A 97 1.98 -9.65 -11.05
CA LYS A 97 3.38 -10.04 -10.92
C LYS A 97 3.71 -10.18 -9.45
N ILE A 98 4.34 -11.28 -9.06
CA ILE A 98 4.68 -11.57 -7.67
C ILE A 98 6.20 -11.52 -7.57
N LEU A 99 6.72 -10.46 -6.97
CA LEU A 99 8.15 -10.17 -6.89
C LEU A 99 8.68 -10.56 -5.51
N VAL A 100 9.74 -11.37 -5.50
CA VAL A 100 10.42 -11.81 -4.27
C VAL A 100 11.94 -11.70 -4.37
N ASP A 101 12.61 -11.68 -3.21
CA ASP A 101 14.04 -11.93 -3.08
C ASP A 101 14.22 -13.42 -2.72
N LYS A 102 14.70 -14.21 -3.67
CA LYS A 102 14.87 -15.66 -3.50
C LYS A 102 15.95 -16.02 -2.48
N ASP A 103 16.87 -15.11 -2.19
CA ASP A 103 17.92 -15.33 -1.20
C ASP A 103 17.40 -15.15 0.24
N GLN A 104 16.25 -14.49 0.40
CA GLN A 104 15.64 -14.18 1.70
C GLN A 104 14.30 -14.87 1.92
N THR A 105 13.58 -15.25 0.86
CA THR A 105 12.25 -15.83 0.95
C THR A 105 12.20 -17.17 0.24
N ALA A 106 12.04 -18.24 1.03
CA ALA A 106 11.83 -19.58 0.51
C ALA A 106 10.40 -19.71 -0.06
N PHE A 107 10.27 -20.49 -1.14
CA PHE A 107 8.97 -20.64 -1.81
C PHE A 107 7.87 -21.24 -0.93
N PRO A 108 8.11 -22.27 -0.09
CA PRO A 108 7.08 -22.78 0.81
C PRO A 108 6.52 -21.70 1.76
N ASP A 109 7.39 -20.87 2.33
CA ASP A 109 7.00 -19.80 3.25
C ASP A 109 6.21 -18.71 2.54
N LEU A 110 6.64 -18.34 1.31
CA LEU A 110 5.91 -17.41 0.45
C LEU A 110 4.50 -17.91 0.17
N LYS A 111 4.38 -19.17 -0.29
CA LYS A 111 3.09 -19.78 -0.65
C LYS A 111 2.16 -19.79 0.56
N GLN A 112 2.63 -20.29 1.70
CA GLN A 112 1.83 -20.34 2.92
C GLN A 112 1.39 -18.95 3.39
N SER A 113 2.29 -17.96 3.31
CA SER A 113 1.96 -16.58 3.68
C SER A 113 0.92 -15.98 2.73
N LEU A 114 1.06 -16.19 1.42
CA LEU A 114 0.09 -15.72 0.43
C LEU A 114 -1.28 -16.38 0.59
N GLU A 115 -1.33 -17.69 0.84
CA GLU A 115 -2.59 -18.42 1.07
C GLU A 115 -3.33 -17.93 2.33
N ARG A 116 -2.59 -17.49 3.36
CA ARG A 116 -3.15 -16.94 4.60
C ARG A 116 -3.55 -15.47 4.48
N LEU A 117 -2.75 -14.67 3.78
CA LEU A 117 -2.97 -13.22 3.65
C LEU A 117 -4.00 -12.88 2.57
N ALA A 118 -4.11 -13.65 1.49
CA ALA A 118 -5.06 -13.39 0.42
C ALA A 118 -6.51 -13.25 0.91
N PRO A 119 -7.09 -14.19 1.70
CA PRO A 119 -8.45 -14.05 2.20
C PRO A 119 -8.61 -12.82 3.11
N LEU A 120 -7.62 -12.55 3.97
CA LEU A 120 -7.62 -11.36 4.84
C LEU A 120 -7.66 -10.07 4.02
N ILE A 121 -6.85 -9.97 2.96
CA ILE A 121 -6.81 -8.81 2.07
C ILE A 121 -8.16 -8.66 1.37
N VAL A 122 -8.72 -9.75 0.83
CA VAL A 122 -10.02 -9.72 0.14
C VAL A 122 -11.13 -9.23 1.06
N GLU A 123 -11.13 -9.69 2.31
CA GLU A 123 -12.14 -9.31 3.30
C GLU A 123 -12.00 -7.84 3.74
N LYS A 124 -10.79 -7.41 4.11
CA LYS A 124 -10.58 -6.12 4.79
C LYS A 124 -10.29 -4.95 3.85
N TYR A 125 -9.80 -5.21 2.64
CA TYR A 125 -9.39 -4.14 1.73
C TYR A 125 -10.52 -3.17 1.34
N PRO A 126 -11.72 -3.64 0.93
CA PRO A 126 -12.78 -2.72 0.49
C PRO A 126 -13.23 -1.77 1.59
N GLU A 127 -13.39 -2.28 2.82
CA GLU A 127 -13.75 -1.48 3.99
C GLU A 127 -12.65 -0.47 4.33
N ALA A 128 -11.39 -0.91 4.41
CA ALA A 128 -10.26 -0.04 4.70
C ALA A 128 -10.11 1.09 3.68
N LEU A 129 -10.34 0.80 2.40
CA LEU A 129 -10.33 1.81 1.33
C LEU A 129 -11.44 2.83 1.49
N ALA A 130 -12.66 2.40 1.80
CA ALA A 130 -13.78 3.30 2.04
C ALA A 130 -13.53 4.23 3.23
N THR A 131 -13.06 3.67 4.36
CA THR A 131 -12.75 4.45 5.57
C THR A 131 -11.65 5.47 5.33
N GLU A 132 -10.54 5.08 4.70
CA GLU A 132 -9.43 6.01 4.44
C GLU A 132 -9.83 7.08 3.42
N SER A 133 -10.65 6.73 2.42
CA SER A 133 -11.17 7.71 1.45
C SER A 133 -12.03 8.76 2.14
N GLN A 134 -12.94 8.34 3.03
CA GLN A 134 -13.77 9.26 3.81
C GLN A 134 -12.91 10.15 4.72
N ARG A 135 -11.94 9.56 5.43
CA ARG A 135 -11.01 10.30 6.30
C ARG A 135 -10.26 11.39 5.53
N ARG A 136 -9.88 11.13 4.27
CA ARG A 136 -9.23 12.13 3.41
C ARG A 136 -10.16 13.27 3.02
N VAL A 137 -11.41 12.97 2.67
CA VAL A 137 -12.43 13.98 2.36
C VAL A 137 -12.67 14.88 3.58
N ASP A 138 -12.80 14.30 4.77
CA ASP A 138 -13.03 15.05 6.00
C ASP A 138 -11.80 15.90 6.39
N SER A 139 -10.60 15.33 6.25
CA SER A 139 -9.35 16.05 6.50
C SER A 139 -9.14 17.22 5.54
N GLU A 140 -9.49 17.06 4.26
CA GLU A 140 -9.40 18.13 3.26
C GLU A 140 -10.40 19.24 3.59
N ARG A 141 -11.64 18.90 3.96
CA ARG A 141 -12.64 19.89 4.38
C ARG A 141 -12.16 20.69 5.59
N ALA A 142 -11.69 20.02 6.63
CA ALA A 142 -11.17 20.67 7.84
C ALA A 142 -9.97 21.58 7.54
N TRP A 143 -9.10 21.17 6.61
CA TRP A 143 -8.01 22.01 6.14
C TRP A 143 -8.56 23.30 5.49
N GLN A 144 -9.54 23.18 4.58
CA GLN A 144 -10.07 24.33 3.83
C GLN A 144 -10.77 25.33 4.75
N GLU A 145 -11.50 24.85 5.74
CA GLU A 145 -12.11 25.66 6.79
C GLU A 145 -11.04 26.39 7.61
N SER A 146 -9.99 25.68 8.07
CA SER A 146 -8.87 26.27 8.81
C SER A 146 -8.19 27.40 8.02
N LYS A 147 -8.04 27.23 6.71
CA LYS A 147 -7.43 28.24 5.85
C LYS A 147 -8.34 29.38 5.46
N ALA A 148 -9.65 29.18 5.41
CA ALA A 148 -10.60 30.27 5.32
C ALA A 148 -10.56 31.13 6.60
N ALA A 149 -10.60 30.50 7.78
CA ALA A 149 -10.51 31.18 9.07
C ALA A 149 -9.21 31.96 9.23
N GLU A 150 -8.06 31.36 8.86
CA GLU A 150 -6.76 32.02 8.92
C GLU A 150 -6.67 33.21 7.95
N ARG A 151 -7.30 33.13 6.77
CA ARG A 151 -7.40 34.27 5.84
C ARG A 151 -8.20 35.42 6.45
N ALA A 152 -9.40 35.12 6.98
CA ALA A 152 -10.25 36.12 7.62
C ALA A 152 -9.56 36.79 8.81
N ARG A 153 -8.84 36.02 9.65
CA ARG A 153 -8.04 36.54 10.76
C ARG A 153 -6.95 37.51 10.28
N LYS A 154 -6.23 37.16 9.21
CA LYS A 154 -5.18 38.01 8.63
C LYS A 154 -5.75 39.29 8.03
N GLU A 155 -6.91 39.22 7.37
CA GLU A 155 -7.57 40.40 6.81
C GLU A 155 -8.03 41.36 7.91
N ALA A 156 -8.69 40.85 8.96
CA ALA A 156 -9.09 41.66 10.11
C ALA A 156 -7.89 42.31 10.83
N ALA A 157 -6.75 41.61 10.92
CA ALA A 157 -5.54 42.16 11.51
C ALA A 157 -4.92 43.30 10.67
N LYS A 158 -5.01 43.23 9.32
CA LYS A 158 -4.52 44.29 8.43
C LYS A 158 -5.32 45.58 8.55
N THR A 159 -6.62 45.49 8.82
CA THR A 159 -7.51 46.65 9.00
C THR A 159 -7.44 47.24 10.42
N SER A 160 -6.62 46.69 11.31
CA SER A 160 -6.58 47.05 12.74
C SER A 160 -5.44 48.00 13.13
N TYR A 161 -4.47 48.29 12.25
CA TYR A 161 -3.38 49.22 12.55
C TYR A 161 -3.63 50.58 11.89
N PRO A 162 -3.59 51.70 12.64
CA PRO A 162 -3.70 53.05 12.07
C PRO A 162 -2.41 53.45 11.34
N GLU A 163 -2.53 54.34 10.34
CA GLU A 163 -1.38 54.96 9.63
C GLU A 163 -0.52 55.86 10.53
#